data_AF-A0ABD4V8D7-F1
#
_entry.id   AF-A0ABD4V8D7-F1
#
_cell.length_a   1.000
_cell.length_b   1.000
_cell.length_c   1.000
_cell.angle_alpha   90.00
_cell.angle_beta   90.00
_cell.angle_gamma   90.00
#
_symmetry.space_group_name_H-M   'P 1'
#
loop_
_entity.id
_entity.type
_entity.pdbx_description
1 polymer ?
#
loop_
_entity_poly.entity_id
_entity_poly.type
_entity_poly.pdbx_seq_one_letter_code
_entity_poly.pdbx_strand_id
1 'polypeptide(L)'
;MTPYSLAFYVDVVTTAGVLGVGPADSPERVTEVLGPDFAENLSGDRTMWRDYGLAEFFWGRASSALPWSGSHVSLQVHRLAYRDPGLVNEAIRAQYGRFTPRLRFEKLRRLLEHRGVPLLEVPEPPANSPYFRTYWQPASQVAVSAIGTCGEYSTPRNLRVGDVYKIQSPVSADEVEWRRARVEADWRWPG
;
A
#
# COMPACT_ATOMS: atom_id res chain seq x y z
N MET A 1 11.07 21.68 -9.26
CA MET A 1 9.93 20.81 -9.60
C MET A 1 10.05 19.50 -8.83
N THR A 2 9.18 19.28 -7.85
CA THR A 2 8.98 17.95 -7.27
C THR A 2 8.47 17.03 -8.40
N PRO A 3 9.01 15.82 -8.59
CA PRO A 3 8.45 14.90 -9.56
C PRO A 3 6.99 14.60 -9.17
N TYR A 4 6.06 14.87 -10.07
CA TYR A 4 4.61 14.91 -9.81
C TYR A 4 4.06 13.61 -9.17
N SER A 5 4.68 12.46 -9.42
CA SER A 5 4.32 11.20 -8.77
C SER A 5 4.61 11.14 -7.27
N LEU A 6 5.51 11.97 -6.73
CA LEU A 6 5.75 11.98 -5.28
C LEU A 6 4.55 12.60 -4.53
N ALA A 7 3.86 13.56 -5.13
CA ALA A 7 2.65 14.14 -4.56
C ALA A 7 1.55 13.08 -4.39
N PHE A 8 1.38 12.20 -5.37
CA PHE A 8 0.44 11.07 -5.29
C PHE A 8 0.64 10.23 -4.03
N TYR A 9 1.86 9.81 -3.74
CA TYR A 9 2.12 8.97 -2.55
C TYR A 9 1.90 9.74 -1.26
N VAL A 10 2.22 11.03 -1.22
CA VAL A 10 1.92 11.84 -0.03
C VAL A 10 0.42 11.96 0.17
N ASP A 11 -0.34 12.19 -0.90
CA ASP A 11 -1.79 12.35 -0.82
C ASP A 11 -2.43 11.04 -0.35
N VAL A 12 -2.00 9.88 -0.89
CA VAL A 12 -2.45 8.56 -0.43
C VAL A 12 -2.11 8.34 1.04
N VAL A 13 -0.87 8.60 1.46
CA VAL A 13 -0.46 8.42 2.86
C VAL A 13 -1.21 9.36 3.80
N THR A 14 -1.60 10.54 3.34
CA THR A 14 -2.30 11.53 4.19
C THR A 14 -3.80 11.26 4.27
N THR A 15 -4.41 10.77 3.19
CA THR A 15 -5.88 10.67 3.05
C THR A 15 -6.41 9.24 3.10
N ALA A 16 -5.55 8.23 3.02
CA ALA A 16 -5.90 6.84 2.80
C ALA A 16 -6.64 6.55 1.46
N GLY A 17 -6.71 7.53 0.56
CA GLY A 17 -7.43 7.43 -0.71
C GLY A 17 -6.55 7.49 -1.95
N VAL A 18 -7.05 6.92 -3.03
CA VAL A 18 -6.49 7.02 -4.39
C VAL A 18 -7.46 7.87 -5.20
N LEU A 19 -7.07 9.08 -5.61
CA LEU A 19 -7.96 10.04 -6.29
C LEU A 19 -9.28 10.32 -5.53
N GLY A 20 -9.26 10.22 -4.20
CA GLY A 20 -10.42 10.45 -3.34
C GLY A 20 -11.31 9.25 -3.10
N VAL A 21 -11.06 8.09 -3.72
CA VAL A 21 -11.70 6.81 -3.33
C VAL A 21 -10.83 6.06 -2.33
N GLY A 22 -11.45 5.58 -1.26
CA GLY A 22 -10.80 4.91 -0.14
C GLY A 22 -11.23 3.44 0.02
N PRO A 23 -10.71 2.77 1.05
CA PRO A 23 -10.90 1.33 1.24
C PRO A 23 -12.35 0.92 1.56
N ALA A 24 -13.21 1.86 1.94
CA ALA A 24 -14.62 1.61 2.27
C ALA A 24 -15.58 1.81 1.08
N ASP A 25 -15.10 2.39 -0.03
CA ASP A 25 -15.94 2.67 -1.20
C ASP A 25 -16.37 1.39 -1.92
N SER A 26 -17.51 1.43 -2.59
CA SER A 26 -18.04 0.29 -3.34
C SER A 26 -17.24 0.05 -4.63
N PRO A 27 -17.31 -1.17 -5.20
CA PRO A 27 -16.67 -1.47 -6.48
C PRO A 27 -17.09 -0.51 -7.61
N GLU A 28 -18.35 -0.11 -7.64
CA GLU A 28 -18.91 0.80 -8.64
C GLU A 28 -18.30 2.19 -8.50
N ARG A 29 -18.18 2.70 -7.27
CA ARG A 29 -17.58 4.02 -7.01
C ARG A 29 -16.09 4.05 -7.38
N VAL A 30 -15.36 2.98 -7.08
CA VAL A 30 -13.94 2.88 -7.47
C VAL A 30 -13.79 2.84 -8.99
N THR A 31 -14.63 2.06 -9.69
CA THR A 31 -14.63 2.02 -11.16
C THR A 31 -15.06 3.34 -11.80
N GLU A 32 -15.98 4.10 -11.19
CA GLU A 32 -16.34 5.44 -11.67
C GLU A 32 -15.13 6.39 -11.69
N VAL A 33 -14.26 6.29 -10.68
CA VAL A 33 -13.11 7.20 -10.51
C VAL A 33 -11.86 6.72 -11.25
N LEU A 34 -11.57 5.42 -11.19
CA LEU A 34 -10.38 4.82 -11.82
C LEU A 34 -10.63 4.33 -13.24
N GLY A 35 -11.88 4.31 -13.70
CA GLY A 35 -12.27 3.79 -15.00
C GLY A 35 -12.50 2.27 -15.02
N PRO A 36 -12.93 1.73 -16.17
CA PRO A 36 -13.32 0.33 -16.32
C PRO A 36 -12.15 -0.63 -16.55
N ASP A 37 -10.93 -0.13 -16.74
CA ASP A 37 -9.75 -0.94 -17.04
C ASP A 37 -9.16 -1.56 -15.77
N PHE A 38 -9.75 -2.68 -15.33
CA PHE A 38 -9.27 -3.48 -14.22
C PHE A 38 -9.30 -4.99 -14.53
N ALA A 39 -8.42 -5.74 -13.87
CA ALA A 39 -8.58 -7.19 -13.77
C ALA A 39 -9.39 -7.50 -12.50
N GLU A 40 -10.56 -8.11 -12.66
CA GLU A 40 -11.37 -8.58 -11.53
C GLU A 40 -11.00 -10.01 -11.16
N ASN A 41 -10.85 -10.23 -9.86
CA ASN A 41 -10.49 -11.53 -9.32
C ASN A 41 -11.42 -11.85 -8.15
N LEU A 42 -11.73 -13.14 -8.02
CA LEU A 42 -12.60 -13.68 -6.98
C LEU A 42 -11.86 -14.78 -6.21
N SER A 43 -12.01 -14.77 -4.89
CA SER A 43 -11.64 -15.90 -4.04
C SER A 43 -12.89 -16.43 -3.37
N GLY A 44 -13.42 -17.52 -3.93
CA GLY A 44 -14.74 -18.04 -3.58
C GLY A 44 -15.86 -17.03 -3.89
N ASP A 45 -16.92 -17.05 -3.09
CA ASP A 45 -18.07 -16.18 -3.24
C ASP A 45 -18.06 -14.96 -2.30
N ARG A 46 -17.03 -14.82 -1.45
CA ARG A 46 -17.00 -13.82 -0.36
C ARG A 46 -15.92 -12.78 -0.44
N THR A 47 -14.95 -12.94 -1.34
CA THR A 47 -13.84 -11.98 -1.50
C THR A 47 -13.65 -11.66 -2.98
N MET A 48 -13.52 -10.37 -3.27
CA MET A 48 -13.24 -9.85 -4.60
C MET A 48 -12.12 -8.82 -4.52
N TRP A 49 -11.29 -8.73 -5.55
CA TRP A 49 -10.42 -7.58 -5.73
C TRP A 49 -10.31 -7.18 -7.19
N ARG A 50 -10.13 -5.88 -7.41
CA ARG A 50 -9.90 -5.31 -8.73
C ARG A 50 -8.51 -4.71 -8.76
N ASP A 51 -7.73 -5.16 -9.74
CA ASP A 51 -6.37 -4.67 -10.00
C ASP A 51 -6.40 -3.63 -11.12
N TYR A 52 -6.14 -2.37 -10.76
CA TYR A 52 -6.01 -1.23 -11.67
C TYR A 52 -4.53 -0.94 -12.01
N GLY A 53 -3.68 -1.98 -11.92
CA GLY A 53 -2.25 -1.96 -12.17
C GLY A 53 -1.45 -1.57 -10.93
N LEU A 54 -1.40 -0.27 -10.62
CA LEU A 54 -0.68 0.25 -9.45
C LEU A 54 -1.51 0.12 -8.17
N ALA A 55 -2.83 0.24 -8.27
CA ALA A 55 -3.75 0.21 -7.13
C ALA A 55 -4.64 -1.03 -7.22
N GLU A 56 -4.76 -1.74 -6.11
CA GLU A 56 -5.69 -2.86 -5.93
C GLU A 56 -6.67 -2.53 -4.83
N PHE A 57 -7.96 -2.70 -5.10
CA PHE A 57 -9.03 -2.54 -4.12
C PHE A 57 -9.66 -3.89 -3.82
N PHE A 58 -9.95 -4.13 -2.54
CA PHE A 58 -10.43 -5.39 -2.02
C PHE A 58 -11.77 -5.20 -1.33
N TRP A 59 -12.68 -6.13 -1.58
CA TRP A 59 -14.00 -6.17 -0.99
C TRP A 59 -14.31 -7.54 -0.43
N GLY A 60 -15.10 -7.53 0.64
CA GLY A 60 -15.65 -8.72 1.27
C GLY A 60 -17.18 -8.65 1.31
N ARG A 61 -17.83 -9.80 1.42
CA ARG A 61 -19.25 -9.89 1.77
C ARG A 61 -19.51 -11.14 2.61
N ALA A 62 -20.48 -11.06 3.50
CA ALA A 62 -20.80 -12.18 4.40
C ALA A 62 -21.49 -13.34 3.65
N SER A 63 -22.21 -13.05 2.56
CA SER A 63 -22.83 -14.05 1.69
C SER A 63 -23.03 -13.49 0.28
N SER A 64 -23.29 -14.37 -0.69
CA SER A 64 -23.55 -14.00 -2.08
C SER A 64 -24.77 -13.10 -2.30
N ALA A 65 -25.70 -13.08 -1.33
CA ALA A 65 -26.91 -12.26 -1.37
C ALA A 65 -26.71 -10.83 -0.86
N LEU A 66 -25.57 -10.54 -0.22
CA LEU A 66 -25.26 -9.23 0.35
C LEU A 66 -24.33 -8.43 -0.57
N PRO A 67 -24.41 -7.08 -0.54
CA PRO A 67 -23.52 -6.25 -1.32
C PRO A 67 -22.05 -6.40 -0.87
N TRP A 68 -21.15 -6.08 -1.79
CA TRP A 68 -19.73 -5.96 -1.49
C TRP A 68 -19.48 -4.79 -0.53
N SER A 69 -18.70 -5.03 0.51
CA SER A 69 -18.20 -4.01 1.44
C SER A 69 -16.70 -3.85 1.25
N GLY A 70 -16.24 -2.61 1.19
CA GLY A 70 -14.82 -2.30 1.11
C GLY A 70 -14.05 -2.90 2.29
N SER A 71 -12.86 -3.43 2.02
CA SER A 71 -11.97 -4.03 3.01
C SER A 71 -10.67 -3.24 3.12
N HIS A 72 -9.92 -3.15 2.03
CA HIS A 72 -8.65 -2.45 2.01
C HIS A 72 -8.25 -2.07 0.57
N VAL A 73 -7.30 -1.15 0.48
CA VAL A 73 -6.61 -0.76 -0.75
C VAL A 73 -5.12 -0.99 -0.57
N SER A 74 -4.45 -1.43 -1.65
CA SER A 74 -3.01 -1.54 -1.67
C SER A 74 -2.42 -0.94 -2.94
N LEU A 75 -1.30 -0.24 -2.80
CA LEU A 75 -0.48 0.21 -3.91
C LEU A 75 0.70 -0.74 -4.09
N GLN A 76 0.77 -1.38 -5.25
CA GLN A 76 1.81 -2.32 -5.62
C GLN A 76 3.04 -1.58 -6.21
N VAL A 77 3.64 -0.71 -5.39
CA VAL A 77 4.72 0.23 -5.81
C VAL A 77 5.91 -0.50 -6.44
N HIS A 78 6.24 -1.69 -5.96
CA HIS A 78 7.32 -2.50 -6.52
C HIS A 78 7.15 -2.83 -8.00
N ARG A 79 5.91 -2.87 -8.51
CA ARG A 79 5.64 -3.18 -9.93
C ARG A 79 6.21 -2.11 -10.87
N LEU A 80 6.39 -0.87 -10.40
CA LEU A 80 6.99 0.22 -11.19
C LEU A 80 8.40 -0.11 -11.67
N ALA A 81 9.11 -0.97 -10.95
CA ALA A 81 10.46 -1.37 -11.32
C ALA A 81 10.51 -2.27 -12.56
N TYR A 82 9.37 -2.82 -13.00
CA TYR A 82 9.24 -3.52 -14.29
C TYR A 82 9.09 -2.58 -15.49
N ARG A 83 8.88 -1.27 -15.25
CA ARG A 83 8.77 -0.23 -16.30
C ARG A 83 7.66 -0.47 -17.32
N ASP A 84 6.59 -1.14 -16.89
CA ASP A 84 5.40 -1.31 -17.71
C ASP A 84 4.67 0.05 -17.87
N PRO A 85 4.53 0.57 -19.11
CA PRO A 85 3.87 1.83 -19.36
C PRO A 85 2.35 1.79 -19.06
N GLY A 86 1.72 0.62 -19.02
CA GLY A 86 0.30 0.45 -18.70
C GLY A 86 0.00 0.33 -17.21
N LEU A 87 1.02 0.12 -16.38
CA LEU A 87 0.85 -0.17 -14.95
C LEU A 87 0.15 0.93 -14.16
N VAL A 88 0.43 2.20 -14.47
CA VAL A 88 -0.24 3.30 -13.78
C VAL A 88 -1.48 3.67 -14.57
N ASN A 89 -2.64 3.49 -13.94
CA ASN A 89 -3.94 3.86 -14.49
C ASN A 89 -3.95 5.30 -15.07
N GLU A 90 -4.69 5.50 -16.17
CA GLU A 90 -4.74 6.79 -16.89
C GLU A 90 -5.24 7.94 -16.02
N ALA A 91 -6.26 7.73 -15.18
CA ALA A 91 -6.77 8.77 -14.29
C ALA A 91 -5.69 9.25 -13.30
N ILE A 92 -4.90 8.32 -12.76
CA ILE A 92 -3.79 8.66 -11.85
C ILE A 92 -2.70 9.45 -12.60
N ARG A 93 -2.35 9.03 -13.83
CA ARG A 93 -1.36 9.73 -14.66
C ARG A 93 -1.83 11.11 -15.10
N ALA A 94 -3.12 11.27 -15.38
CA ALA A 94 -3.69 12.56 -15.78
C ALA A 94 -3.51 13.61 -14.68
N GLN A 95 -3.68 13.23 -13.41
CA GLN A 95 -3.53 14.15 -12.27
C GLN A 95 -2.09 14.30 -11.76
N TYR A 96 -1.32 13.21 -11.70
CA TYR A 96 0.00 13.18 -11.06
C TYR A 96 1.17 12.98 -12.03
N GLY A 97 0.91 12.96 -13.33
CA GLY A 97 1.94 12.86 -14.36
C GLY A 97 2.71 11.53 -14.33
N ARG A 98 4.02 11.62 -14.59
CA ARG A 98 4.90 10.46 -14.79
C ARG A 98 5.43 9.90 -13.48
N PHE A 99 5.45 8.57 -13.38
CA PHE A 99 5.97 7.82 -12.25
C PHE A 99 7.39 7.34 -12.50
N THR A 100 8.26 7.49 -11.50
CA THR A 100 9.61 6.94 -11.55
C THR A 100 9.57 5.42 -11.32
N PRO A 101 10.47 4.63 -11.92
CA PRO A 101 10.48 3.17 -11.75
C PRO A 101 10.66 2.69 -10.31
N ARG A 102 11.15 3.57 -9.42
CA ARG A 102 11.36 3.29 -8.00
C ARG A 102 11.00 4.50 -7.17
N LEU A 103 10.42 4.27 -6.00
CA LEU A 103 10.15 5.28 -4.99
C LEU A 103 11.11 5.07 -3.82
N ARG A 104 11.93 6.08 -3.49
CA ARG A 104 12.80 6.03 -2.31
C ARG A 104 12.00 6.39 -1.06
N PHE A 105 11.99 5.50 -0.08
CA PHE A 105 11.28 5.71 1.19
C PHE A 105 11.74 7.00 1.88
N GLU A 106 13.04 7.23 1.98
CA GLU A 106 13.60 8.44 2.59
C GLU A 106 13.11 9.75 1.95
N LYS A 107 12.83 9.74 0.65
CA LYS A 107 12.30 10.93 -0.04
C LYS A 107 10.84 11.18 0.33
N LEU A 108 10.05 10.12 0.42
CA LEU A 108 8.66 10.19 0.87
C LEU A 108 8.59 10.62 2.34
N ARG A 109 9.37 9.98 3.22
CA ARG A 109 9.45 10.27 4.65
C ARG A 109 9.77 11.75 4.91
N ARG A 110 10.83 12.29 4.31
CA ARG A 110 11.21 13.71 4.49
C ARG A 110 10.12 14.68 4.07
N LEU A 111 9.41 14.38 2.98
CA LEU A 111 8.34 15.25 2.49
C LEU A 111 7.10 15.20 3.40
N LEU A 112 6.76 14.01 3.92
CA LEU A 112 5.70 13.83 4.89
C LEU A 112 6.03 14.53 6.22
N GLU A 113 7.26 14.39 6.72
CA GLU A 113 7.74 15.08 7.93
C GLU A 113 7.67 16.61 7.79
N HIS A 114 8.12 17.15 6.64
CA HIS A 114 8.00 18.58 6.36
C HIS A 114 6.54 19.07 6.34
N ARG A 115 5.58 18.19 6.10
CA ARG A 115 4.14 18.48 6.13
C ARG A 115 3.48 18.17 7.47
N GLY A 116 4.25 17.81 8.50
CA GLY A 116 3.73 17.46 9.82
C GLY A 116 3.03 16.09 9.87
N VAL A 117 3.35 15.19 8.95
CA VAL A 117 2.76 13.85 8.84
C VAL A 117 3.83 12.78 9.10
N PRO A 118 4.37 12.66 10.32
CA PRO A 118 5.43 11.68 10.60
C PRO A 118 4.91 10.24 10.45
N LEU A 119 5.79 9.34 10.04
CA LEU A 119 5.52 7.90 10.02
C LEU A 119 6.19 7.22 11.21
N LEU A 120 5.48 6.32 11.87
CA LEU A 120 5.97 5.52 13.00
C LEU A 120 6.42 4.16 12.50
N GLU A 121 7.63 3.74 12.81
CA GLU A 121 8.05 2.37 12.51
C GLU A 121 7.20 1.36 13.31
N VAL A 122 6.78 0.29 12.63
CA VAL A 122 6.00 -0.81 13.20
C VAL A 122 6.80 -2.09 13.05
N PRO A 123 6.85 -2.97 14.07
CA PRO A 123 7.54 -4.23 13.96
C PRO A 123 7.00 -5.10 12.82
N GLU A 124 7.92 -5.73 12.10
CA GLU A 124 7.59 -6.66 11.03
C GLU A 124 7.38 -8.07 11.59
N PRO A 125 6.39 -8.82 11.08
CA PRO A 125 6.28 -10.24 11.37
C PRO A 125 7.56 -11.01 10.99
N PRO A 126 7.91 -12.10 11.68
CA PRO A 126 9.11 -12.88 11.39
C PRO A 126 9.25 -13.34 9.93
N ALA A 127 8.13 -13.60 9.25
CA ALA A 127 8.12 -14.00 7.84
C ALA A 127 8.61 -12.90 6.88
N ASN A 128 8.49 -11.62 7.26
CA ASN A 128 8.90 -10.47 6.47
C ASN A 128 10.24 -9.89 6.92
N SER A 129 10.62 -10.12 8.18
CA SER A 129 11.91 -9.71 8.72
C SER A 129 13.04 -10.62 8.21
N PRO A 130 14.23 -10.08 7.88
CA PRO A 130 14.63 -8.68 7.89
C PRO A 130 14.39 -7.94 6.55
N TYR A 131 13.70 -8.58 5.60
CA TYR A 131 13.59 -8.12 4.22
C TYR A 131 12.79 -6.84 4.04
N PHE A 132 11.82 -6.59 4.91
CA PHE A 132 10.98 -5.40 4.88
C PHE A 132 11.09 -4.60 6.18
N ARG A 133 10.76 -3.30 6.08
CA ARG A 133 10.49 -2.41 7.22
C ARG A 133 9.19 -1.68 6.93
N THR A 134 8.27 -1.67 7.90
CA THR A 134 6.97 -1.02 7.76
C THR A 134 6.89 0.21 8.65
N TYR A 135 6.33 1.28 8.09
CA TYR A 135 6.09 2.54 8.76
C TYR A 135 4.63 2.94 8.60
N TRP A 136 4.01 3.43 9.66
CA TRP A 136 2.58 3.63 9.76
C TRP A 136 2.23 5.08 10.09
N GLN A 137 1.22 5.61 9.42
CA GLN A 137 0.61 6.91 9.68
C GLN A 137 -0.65 6.66 10.53
N PRO A 138 -0.71 7.10 11.81
CA PRO A 138 -1.82 6.77 12.70
C PRO A 138 -3.18 7.36 12.35
N ALA A 139 -3.21 8.62 11.90
CA ALA A 139 -4.43 9.35 11.57
C ALA A 139 -5.13 8.83 10.30
N SER A 140 -4.37 8.42 9.29
CA SER A 140 -4.90 7.86 8.04
C SER A 140 -4.89 6.32 8.03
N GLN A 141 -4.28 5.70 9.04
CA GLN A 141 -4.10 4.25 9.12
C GLN A 141 -3.36 3.65 7.91
N VAL A 142 -2.52 4.43 7.24
CA VAL A 142 -1.75 3.97 6.07
C VAL A 142 -0.41 3.39 6.52
N ALA A 143 -0.06 2.21 6.02
CA ALA A 143 1.26 1.61 6.19
C ALA A 143 2.06 1.64 4.89
N VAL A 144 3.34 1.99 4.99
CA VAL A 144 4.34 2.01 3.93
C VAL A 144 5.41 0.97 4.25
N SER A 145 5.54 -0.04 3.40
CA SER A 145 6.59 -1.06 3.52
C SER A 145 7.72 -0.76 2.54
N ALA A 146 8.95 -0.77 3.04
CA ALA A 146 10.17 -0.54 2.26
C ALA A 146 11.12 -1.75 2.39
N ILE A 147 12.01 -1.93 1.41
CA ILE A 147 13.05 -2.97 1.45
C ILE A 147 14.03 -2.66 2.59
N GLY A 148 14.09 -3.53 3.59
CA GLY A 148 15.05 -3.50 4.71
C GLY A 148 16.39 -4.14 4.35
N THR A 149 16.34 -5.33 3.75
CA THR A 149 17.50 -6.01 3.15
C THR A 149 17.08 -6.79 1.91
N CYS A 150 18.03 -7.11 1.03
CA CYS A 150 17.75 -7.93 -0.15
C CYS A 150 17.99 -9.42 0.16
N GLY A 151 17.02 -10.26 -0.19
CA GLY A 151 17.11 -11.71 -0.09
C GLY A 151 16.73 -12.38 -1.40
N GLU A 152 17.40 -13.49 -1.72
CA GLU A 152 17.01 -14.34 -2.83
C GLU A 152 15.62 -14.93 -2.55
N TYR A 153 14.71 -14.81 -3.52
CA TYR A 153 13.28 -15.19 -3.41
C TYR A 153 12.43 -14.36 -2.42
N SER A 154 13.04 -13.62 -1.50
CA SER A 154 12.33 -12.79 -0.53
C SER A 154 12.05 -11.36 -1.01
N THR A 155 12.86 -10.85 -1.95
CA THR A 155 12.71 -9.48 -2.47
C THR A 155 12.85 -9.43 -4.00
N PRO A 156 12.12 -8.54 -4.69
CA PRO A 156 12.29 -8.36 -6.13
C PRO A 156 13.72 -7.92 -6.49
N ARG A 157 14.35 -8.60 -7.46
CA ARG A 157 15.75 -8.33 -7.90
C ARG A 157 15.98 -6.91 -8.44
N ASN A 158 14.92 -6.24 -8.88
CA ASN A 158 14.95 -4.89 -9.44
C ASN A 158 14.79 -3.78 -8.38
N LEU A 159 14.52 -4.13 -7.12
CA LEU A 159 14.48 -3.22 -5.99
C LEU A 159 15.79 -3.22 -5.19
N ARG A 160 15.97 -2.16 -4.41
CA ARG A 160 17.13 -1.93 -3.55
C ARG A 160 16.66 -1.58 -2.15
N VAL A 161 17.54 -1.79 -1.17
CA VAL A 161 17.35 -1.32 0.21
C VAL A 161 16.90 0.15 0.22
N GLY A 162 15.80 0.42 0.92
CA GLY A 162 15.15 1.74 1.02
C GLY A 162 14.21 2.10 -0.14
N ASP A 163 13.99 1.23 -1.12
CA ASP A 163 12.88 1.38 -2.07
C ASP A 163 11.57 0.98 -1.40
N VAL A 164 10.50 1.71 -1.70
CA VAL A 164 9.14 1.36 -1.25
C VAL A 164 8.65 0.16 -2.06
N TYR A 165 8.20 -0.86 -1.34
CA TYR A 165 7.66 -2.10 -1.89
C TYR A 165 6.14 -2.02 -2.08
N LYS A 166 5.42 -1.60 -1.03
CA LYS A 166 3.96 -1.54 -1.00
C LYS A 166 3.49 -0.41 -0.08
N ILE A 167 2.31 0.14 -0.37
CA ILE A 167 1.55 0.99 0.56
C ILE A 167 0.18 0.33 0.75
N GLN A 168 -0.37 0.30 1.97
CA GLN A 168 -1.65 -0.34 2.24
C GLN A 168 -2.49 0.45 3.24
N SER A 169 -3.81 0.38 3.11
CA SER A 169 -4.75 0.98 4.06
C SER A 169 -6.09 0.24 4.06
N PRO A 170 -6.78 0.12 5.21
CA PRO A 170 -6.31 0.52 6.53
C PRO A 170 -5.37 -0.53 7.15
N VAL A 171 -4.49 -0.07 8.03
CA VAL A 171 -3.82 -0.87 9.05
C VAL A 171 -4.23 -0.28 10.39
N SER A 172 -5.07 -1.01 11.13
CA SER A 172 -5.70 -0.48 12.34
C SER A 172 -4.69 -0.33 13.49
N ALA A 173 -5.03 0.53 14.46
CA ALA A 173 -4.24 0.65 15.69
C ALA A 173 -4.12 -0.69 16.43
N ASP A 174 -5.23 -1.44 16.52
CA ASP A 174 -5.25 -2.78 17.13
C ASP A 174 -4.28 -3.75 16.44
N GLU A 175 -4.19 -3.70 15.11
CA GLU A 175 -3.23 -4.52 14.36
C GLU A 175 -1.79 -4.10 14.68
N VAL A 176 -1.51 -2.81 14.76
CA VAL A 176 -0.18 -2.28 15.12
C VAL A 176 0.21 -2.67 16.55
N GLU A 177 -0.71 -2.56 17.50
CA GLU A 177 -0.50 -2.97 18.89
C GLU A 177 -0.25 -4.47 19.01
N TRP A 178 -1.05 -5.27 18.30
CA TRP A 178 -0.85 -6.72 18.23
C TRP A 178 0.53 -7.10 17.67
N ARG A 179 0.99 -6.42 16.60
CA ARG A 179 2.34 -6.64 16.05
C ARG A 179 3.44 -6.30 17.06
N ARG A 180 3.27 -5.23 17.82
CA ARG A 180 4.22 -4.82 18.88
C ARG A 180 4.27 -5.84 20.02
N ALA A 181 3.11 -6.25 20.52
CA ALA A 181 3.00 -7.23 21.61
C ALA A 181 3.65 -8.58 21.26
N ARG A 182 3.54 -9.04 20.02
CA ARG A 182 4.16 -10.30 19.59
C ARG A 182 5.68 -10.28 19.63
N VAL A 183 6.31 -9.18 19.20
CA VAL A 183 7.78 -9.05 19.27
C VAL A 183 8.26 -9.01 20.72
N GLU A 184 7.51 -8.35 21.60
CA GLU A 184 7.82 -8.36 23.04
C GLU A 184 7.67 -9.75 23.68
N ALA A 185 6.66 -10.52 23.27
CA ALA A 185 6.46 -11.89 23.73
C ALA A 185 7.58 -12.82 23.25
N ASP A 186 7.95 -12.75 21.97
CA ASP A 186 9.06 -13.54 21.40
C ASP A 186 10.41 -13.19 22.08
N TRP A 187 10.62 -11.93 22.48
CA TRP A 187 11.80 -11.52 23.23
C TRP A 187 11.85 -12.08 24.66
N ARG A 188 10.70 -12.22 25.32
CA ARG A 188 10.63 -12.70 26.72
C ARG A 188 10.89 -14.20 26.84
N TRP A 189 10.76 -14.97 25.76
CA TRP A 189 10.96 -16.43 25.73
C TRP A 189 11.98 -16.84 24.64
N PRO A 190 13.28 -16.56 24.83
CA PRO A 190 14.31 -17.19 24.01
C PRO A 190 14.37 -18.68 24.40
N GLY A 191 13.99 -19.55 23.47
CA GLY A 191 14.13 -21.00 23.61
C GLY A 191 15.58 -21.46 23.73
#